data_AF-A0A1F3BWS0-F1
#
_entry.id   AF-A0A1F3BWS0-F1
#
_cell.length_a   1.000
_cell.length_b   1.000
_cell.length_c   1.000
_cell.angle_alpha   90.00
_cell.angle_beta   90.00
_cell.angle_gamma   90.00
#
_symmetry.space_group_name_H-M   'P 1'
#
loop_
_entity.id
_entity.type
_entity.pdbx_description
1 polymer ?
#
loop_
_entity_poly.entity_id
_entity_poly.type
_entity_poly.pdbx_seq_one_letter_code
_entity_poly.pdbx_strand_id
1 'polypeptide(L)'
;MNFDPNLFHLDWERLGEVLIAIIVLSFLLERALALLFESRFFINRFKEKSLKEVIAFIVGAFVCWYWDFDAVSMIFLKDHVTLFGAILTGAIVAGGSKASVKLFKDVMGIQSTAENEKQQKKERIKDQADAKSEAKIEDTKNPK
;
A
#
# COMPACT_ATOMS: atom_id res chain seq x y z
N MET A 1 -22.03 -22.11 14.72
CA MET A 1 -21.28 -20.94 15.22
C MET A 1 -22.29 -19.87 15.59
N ASN A 2 -22.61 -19.73 16.87
CA ASN A 2 -23.39 -18.58 17.35
C ASN A 2 -22.42 -17.40 17.45
N PHE A 3 -22.56 -16.44 16.54
CA PHE A 3 -21.94 -15.12 16.70
C PHE A 3 -22.72 -14.42 17.80
N ASP A 4 -22.13 -14.32 18.99
CA ASP A 4 -22.71 -13.53 20.06
C ASP A 4 -22.49 -12.04 19.72
N PRO A 5 -23.55 -11.25 19.48
CA PRO A 5 -23.41 -9.84 19.10
C PRO A 5 -22.77 -8.98 20.20
N ASN A 6 -22.74 -9.45 21.45
CA ASN A 6 -22.08 -8.77 22.56
C ASN A 6 -20.57 -9.03 22.64
N LEU A 7 -20.01 -9.93 21.81
CA LEU A 7 -18.56 -10.18 21.81
C LEU A 7 -17.73 -9.05 21.18
N PHE A 8 -18.39 -8.14 20.44
CA PHE A 8 -17.77 -6.98 19.79
C PHE A 8 -18.07 -5.69 20.56
N HIS A 9 -17.73 -5.65 21.84
CA HIS A 9 -17.57 -4.38 22.55
C HIS A 9 -16.23 -3.76 22.12
N LEU A 10 -16.26 -3.02 21.02
CA LEU A 10 -15.15 -2.19 20.60
C LEU A 10 -15.09 -0.95 21.48
N ASP A 11 -13.96 -0.81 22.17
CA ASP A 11 -13.60 0.43 22.85
C ASP A 11 -13.19 1.48 21.80
N TRP A 12 -14.07 2.43 21.54
CA TRP A 12 -13.86 3.47 20.53
C TRP A 12 -12.74 4.45 20.89
N GLU A 13 -12.50 4.67 22.19
CA GLU A 13 -11.43 5.53 22.66
C GLU A 13 -10.08 4.87 22.36
N ARG A 14 -9.92 3.62 22.78
CA ARG A 14 -8.72 2.83 22.49
C ARG A 14 -8.49 2.60 21.00
N LEU A 15 -9.57 2.31 20.24
CA LEU A 15 -9.47 2.17 18.79
C LEU A 15 -8.95 3.47 18.16
N GLY A 16 -9.46 4.63 18.60
CA GLY A 16 -9.00 5.93 18.17
C GLY A 16 -7.52 6.16 18.46
N GLU A 17 -7.08 5.87 19.68
CA GLU A 17 -5.66 5.97 20.09
C GLU A 17 -4.75 5.11 19.20
N VAL A 18 -5.11 3.85 18.97
CA VAL A 18 -4.33 2.93 18.14
C VAL A 18 -4.29 3.40 16.69
N LEU A 19 -5.39 3.89 16.14
CA LEU A 19 -5.44 4.43 14.77
C LEU A 19 -4.56 5.68 14.63
N ILE A 20 -4.62 6.61 15.58
CA ILE A 20 -3.77 7.80 15.60
C ILE A 20 -2.29 7.38 15.68
N ALA A 21 -1.96 6.44 16.56
CA ALA A 21 -0.61 5.91 16.70
C ALA A 21 -0.11 5.30 15.38
N ILE A 22 -0.92 4.48 14.70
CA ILE A 22 -0.58 3.92 13.38
C ILE A 22 -0.32 5.03 12.36
N ILE A 23 -1.18 6.05 12.30
CA ILE A 23 -1.03 7.17 11.35
C ILE A 23 0.29 7.90 11.60
N VAL A 24 0.53 8.32 12.84
CA VAL A 24 1.75 9.04 13.23
C VAL A 24 2.99 8.18 12.96
N LEU A 25 2.97 6.91 13.34
CA LEU A 25 4.08 5.98 13.13
C LEU A 25 4.35 5.74 11.65
N SER A 26 3.31 5.66 10.82
CA SER A 26 3.43 5.53 9.36
C SER A 26 4.13 6.74 8.76
N PHE A 27 3.73 7.96 9.16
CA PHE A 27 4.38 9.18 8.70
C PHE A 27 5.85 9.25 9.15
N LEU A 28 6.16 8.92 10.40
CA LEU A 28 7.54 8.92 10.90
C LEU A 28 8.41 7.93 10.13
N LEU A 29 7.93 6.70 9.94
CA LEU A 29 8.64 5.65 9.22
C LEU A 29 8.84 6.03 7.75
N GLU A 30 7.82 6.61 7.11
CA GLU A 30 7.90 7.12 5.75
C GLU A 30 8.96 8.22 5.63
N ARG A 31 8.93 9.22 6.50
CA ARG A 31 9.88 10.34 6.48
C ARG A 31 11.31 9.89 6.77
N ALA A 32 11.50 8.94 7.68
CA ALA A 32 12.82 8.39 7.99
C ALA A 32 13.40 7.59 6.81
N LEU A 33 12.60 6.72 6.20
CA LEU A 33 13.04 5.89 5.07
C LEU A 33 13.18 6.67 3.76
N ALA A 34 12.43 7.75 3.58
CA ALA A 34 12.56 8.62 2.40
C ALA A 34 13.99 9.15 2.25
N LEU A 35 14.65 9.54 3.35
CA LEU A 35 16.04 9.99 3.32
C LEU A 35 16.99 8.94 2.74
N LEU A 36 16.76 7.65 3.06
CA LEU A 36 17.55 6.55 2.51
C LEU A 36 17.17 6.23 1.06
N PHE A 37 15.88 6.18 0.76
CA PHE A 37 15.34 5.76 -0.54
C PHE A 37 15.44 6.81 -1.65
N GLU A 38 15.51 8.08 -1.30
CA GLU A 38 15.70 9.20 -2.23
C GLU A 38 17.17 9.55 -2.44
N SER A 39 18.08 8.97 -1.65
CA SER A 39 19.51 9.14 -1.86
C SER A 39 19.91 8.69 -3.28
N ARG A 40 20.74 9.50 -3.95
CA ARG A 40 21.17 9.21 -5.34
C ARG A 40 21.85 7.85 -5.46
N PHE A 41 22.53 7.41 -4.42
CA PHE A 41 23.15 6.09 -4.32
C PHE A 41 22.11 4.95 -4.39
N PHE A 42 21.04 5.05 -3.60
CA PHE A 42 20.00 4.03 -3.58
C PHE A 42 19.21 3.98 -4.89
N ILE A 43 18.85 5.13 -5.45
CA ILE A 43 18.14 5.21 -6.73
C ILE A 43 18.96 4.61 -7.87
N ASN A 44 20.26 4.92 -7.93
CA ASN A 44 21.11 4.45 -9.02
C ASN A 44 21.34 2.92 -8.97
N ARG A 45 21.27 2.31 -7.77
CA ARG A 45 21.49 0.87 -7.56
C ARG A 45 20.21 0.03 -7.67
N PHE A 46 19.04 0.58 -7.36
CA PHE A 46 17.79 -0.16 -7.21
C PHE A 46 16.62 0.41 -8.03
N LYS A 47 16.92 1.01 -9.18
CA LYS A 47 16.04 1.80 -10.06
C LYS A 47 14.66 1.18 -10.39
N GLU A 48 14.47 -0.14 -10.31
CA GLU A 48 13.24 -0.84 -10.74
C GLU A 48 12.70 -1.91 -9.77
N LYS A 49 13.28 -2.09 -8.57
CA LYS A 49 12.86 -3.20 -7.69
C LYS A 49 11.95 -2.73 -6.55
N SER A 50 10.93 -3.53 -6.22
CA SER A 50 10.07 -3.40 -5.02
C SER A 50 10.82 -3.54 -3.68
N LEU A 51 12.15 -3.41 -3.70
CA LEU A 51 13.03 -3.55 -2.54
C LEU A 51 12.76 -2.46 -1.49
N LYS A 52 12.34 -1.26 -1.92
CA LYS A 52 11.94 -0.19 -1.00
C LYS A 52 10.79 -0.63 -0.08
N GLU A 53 9.81 -1.33 -0.65
CA GLU A 53 8.63 -1.81 0.07
C GLU A 53 9.00 -2.95 1.02
N VAL A 54 9.88 -3.86 0.59
CA VAL A 54 10.39 -4.94 1.44
C VAL A 54 11.20 -4.39 2.61
N ILE A 55 12.07 -3.41 2.37
CA ILE A 55 12.84 -2.75 3.43
C ILE A 55 11.90 -2.01 4.39
N ALA A 56 10.92 -1.27 3.87
CA ALA A 56 9.95 -0.58 4.70
C ALA A 56 9.14 -1.56 5.57
N PHE A 57 8.72 -2.68 5.00
CA PHE A 57 8.03 -3.75 5.74
C PHE A 57 8.91 -4.33 6.85
N ILE A 58 10.14 -4.71 6.55
CA ILE A 58 11.07 -5.29 7.53
C ILE A 58 11.35 -4.30 8.66
N VAL A 59 11.63 -3.04 8.31
CA VAL A 59 11.88 -1.98 9.30
C VAL A 59 10.64 -1.70 10.13
N GLY A 60 9.45 -1.65 9.52
CA GLY A 60 8.18 -1.44 10.22
C GLY A 60 7.85 -2.57 11.17
N ALA A 61 8.00 -3.82 10.73
CA ALA A 61 7.83 -5.00 11.58
C ALA A 61 8.83 -5.01 12.74
N PHE A 62 10.10 -4.67 12.48
CA PHE A 62 11.12 -4.59 13.52
C PHE A 62 10.83 -3.49 14.55
N VAL A 63 10.43 -2.30 14.10
CA VAL A 63 10.05 -1.20 15.01
C VAL A 63 8.86 -1.58 15.86
N CYS A 64 7.81 -2.17 15.26
CA CYS A 64 6.63 -2.61 16.00
C CYS A 64 6.96 -3.71 17.00
N TRP A 65 7.84 -4.65 16.63
CA TRP A 65 8.30 -5.70 17.55
C TRP A 65 9.16 -5.13 18.69
N TYR A 66 10.08 -4.21 18.39
CA TYR A 66 10.97 -3.61 19.39
C TYR A 66 10.23 -2.70 20.38
N TRP A 67 9.12 -2.09 19.96
CA TRP A 67 8.27 -1.24 20.81
C TRP A 67 7.04 -1.96 21.37
N ASP A 68 6.95 -3.28 21.21
CA ASP A 68 5.80 -4.04 21.70
C ASP A 68 4.45 -3.51 21.16
N PHE A 69 4.49 -2.91 19.96
CA PHE A 69 3.35 -2.26 19.31
C PHE A 69 2.60 -3.28 18.45
N ASP A 70 1.60 -3.92 19.06
CA ASP A 70 0.67 -4.83 18.41
C ASP A 70 -0.74 -4.21 18.45
N ALA A 71 -1.11 -3.52 17.36
CA ALA A 71 -2.40 -2.86 17.22
C ALA A 71 -3.57 -3.84 17.32
N VAL A 72 -3.38 -5.09 16.86
CA VAL A 72 -4.44 -6.12 16.90
C VAL A 72 -4.69 -6.53 18.34
N SER A 73 -3.64 -6.85 19.10
CA SER A 73 -3.80 -7.22 20.51
C SER A 73 -4.30 -6.05 21.36
N MET A 74 -3.94 -4.81 21.04
CA MET A 74 -4.46 -3.61 21.70
C MET A 74 -5.96 -3.44 21.45
N ILE A 75 -6.44 -3.59 20.20
CA ILE A 75 -7.86 -3.48 19.84
C ILE A 75 -8.69 -4.62 20.45
N PHE A 76 -8.17 -5.85 20.47
CA PHE A 76 -8.88 -7.04 20.97
C PHE A 76 -8.63 -7.34 22.46
N LEU A 77 -8.06 -6.41 23.22
CA LEU A 77 -7.79 -6.54 24.66
C LEU A 77 -7.08 -7.86 25.03
N LYS A 78 -6.06 -8.25 24.26
CA LYS A 78 -5.20 -9.37 24.63
C LYS A 78 -4.11 -8.90 25.57
N ASP A 79 -3.83 -9.68 26.61
CA ASP A 79 -2.84 -9.36 27.65
C ASP A 79 -1.38 -9.43 27.17
N HIS A 80 -1.13 -9.86 25.94
CA HIS A 80 0.21 -10.11 25.44
C HIS A 80 0.35 -9.68 23.98
N VAL A 81 1.50 -9.05 23.71
CA VAL A 81 1.95 -8.74 22.36
C VAL A 81 2.20 -10.03 21.63
N THR A 82 1.58 -10.19 20.47
CA THR A 82 1.80 -11.36 19.63
C THR A 82 2.79 -11.00 18.53
N LEU A 83 3.75 -11.89 18.27
CA LEU A 83 4.70 -11.69 17.17
C LEU A 83 3.97 -11.48 15.83
N PHE A 84 2.88 -12.22 15.62
CA PHE A 84 2.03 -12.08 14.44
C PHE A 84 1.36 -10.70 14.37
N GLY A 85 0.81 -10.21 15.48
CA GLY A 85 0.17 -8.91 15.53
C GLY A 85 1.17 -7.75 15.37
N ALA A 86 2.38 -7.86 15.90
CA ALA A 86 3.46 -6.89 15.67
C ALA A 86 3.90 -6.86 14.19
N ILE A 87 4.05 -8.03 13.54
CA ILE A 87 4.38 -8.11 12.10
C ILE A 87 3.25 -7.50 11.26
N LEU A 88 2.00 -7.85 11.57
CA LEU A 88 0.83 -7.33 10.86
C LEU A 88 0.70 -5.81 11.03
N THR A 89 0.90 -5.31 12.25
CA THR A 89 0.91 -3.88 12.56
C THR A 89 2.03 -3.17 11.78
N GLY A 90 3.23 -3.74 11.77
CA GLY A 90 4.35 -3.24 10.97
C GLY A 90 4.06 -3.23 9.47
N ALA A 91 3.30 -4.21 8.96
CA ALA A 91 2.84 -4.24 7.58
C ALA A 91 1.89 -3.09 7.25
N ILE A 92 0.93 -2.83 8.15
CA ILE A 92 -0.03 -1.73 8.00
C ILE A 92 0.70 -0.39 8.01
N VAL A 93 1.62 -0.20 8.96
CA VAL A 93 2.44 1.00 9.10
C VAL A 93 3.31 1.22 7.85
N ALA A 94 4.02 0.18 7.40
CA ALA A 94 4.88 0.25 6.22
C ALA A 94 4.09 0.42 4.89
N GLY A 95 2.85 -0.07 4.84
CA GLY A 95 1.96 0.03 3.69
C GLY A 95 1.18 1.36 3.61
N GLY A 96 1.31 2.21 4.64
CA GLY A 96 0.42 3.35 4.89
C GLY A 96 0.29 4.35 3.75
N SER A 97 1.34 4.62 2.97
CA SER A 97 1.32 5.68 1.96
C SER A 97 0.53 5.34 0.70
N LYS A 98 0.53 4.08 0.26
CA LYS A 98 -0.26 3.64 -0.91
C LYS A 98 -1.72 3.38 -0.54
N ALA A 99 -1.96 2.87 0.68
CA ALA A 99 -3.31 2.57 1.17
C ALA A 99 -4.08 3.85 1.51
N SER A 100 -3.46 4.83 2.17
CA SER A 100 -4.10 6.11 2.50
C SER A 100 -4.37 6.97 1.26
N VAL A 101 -3.44 7.05 0.31
CA VAL A 101 -3.66 7.75 -0.97
C VAL A 101 -4.76 7.07 -1.79
N LYS A 102 -4.81 5.73 -1.80
CA LYS A 102 -5.89 4.98 -2.46
C LYS A 102 -7.23 5.19 -1.77
N LEU A 103 -7.30 5.11 -0.44
CA LEU A 103 -8.50 5.44 0.34
C LEU A 103 -8.98 6.87 0.11
N PHE A 104 -8.09 7.85 0.11
CA PHE A 104 -8.45 9.24 -0.18
C PHE A 104 -8.96 9.41 -1.61
N LYS A 105 -8.34 8.76 -2.60
CA LYS A 105 -8.80 8.74 -3.99
C LYS A 105 -10.17 8.05 -4.13
N ASP A 106 -10.38 6.94 -3.43
CA ASP A 106 -11.62 6.15 -3.49
C ASP A 106 -12.77 6.84 -2.74
N VAL A 107 -12.50 7.54 -1.63
CA VAL A 107 -13.51 8.29 -0.85
C VAL A 107 -13.84 9.65 -1.49
N MET A 108 -12.85 10.36 -2.03
CA MET A 108 -13.05 11.69 -2.62
C MET A 108 -13.36 11.63 -4.12
N GLY A 109 -13.22 10.48 -4.78
CA GLY A 109 -13.41 10.34 -6.23
C GLY A 109 -12.42 11.15 -7.09
N ILE A 110 -11.41 11.78 -6.48
CA ILE A 110 -10.44 12.63 -7.17
C ILE A 110 -9.35 11.73 -7.75
N GLN A 111 -9.61 11.15 -8.91
CA GLN A 111 -8.56 10.57 -9.73
C GLN A 111 -7.64 11.70 -10.22
N SER A 112 -6.34 11.57 -9.95
CA SER A 112 -5.35 12.52 -10.44
C SER A 112 -5.35 12.53 -11.97
N THR A 113 -5.39 13.72 -12.58
CA THR A 113 -5.36 13.94 -14.03
C THR A 113 -4.20 13.19 -14.70
N ALA A 114 -3.05 13.11 -14.02
CA ALA A 114 -1.86 12.40 -14.49
C ALA A 114 -2.02 10.87 -14.55
N GLU A 115 -2.91 10.29 -13.73
CA GLU A 115 -3.17 8.85 -13.71
C GLU A 115 -4.22 8.49 -14.77
N ASN A 116 -5.24 9.33 -14.95
CA ASN A 116 -6.16 9.26 -16.09
C ASN A 116 -5.43 9.40 -17.43
N GLU A 117 -4.45 10.31 -17.54
CA GLU A 117 -3.62 10.45 -18.74
C GLU A 117 -2.78 9.20 -19.03
N LYS A 118 -2.23 8.54 -18.00
CA LYS A 118 -1.47 7.28 -18.18
C LYS A 118 -2.38 6.11 -18.58
N GLN A 119 -3.57 6.02 -18.00
CA GLN A 119 -4.57 5.00 -18.33
C GLN A 119 -5.02 5.16 -19.79
N GLN A 120 -5.41 6.38 -20.18
CA GLN A 120 -5.82 6.70 -21.54
C GLN A 120 -4.68 6.50 -22.55
N LYS A 121 -3.43 6.81 -22.17
CA LYS A 121 -2.28 6.59 -23.07
C LYS A 121 -2.04 5.10 -23.30
N LYS A 122 -2.24 4.26 -22.28
CA LYS A 122 -2.15 2.80 -22.41
C LYS A 122 -3.27 2.24 -23.29
N GLU A 123 -4.50 2.70 -23.11
CA GLU A 123 -5.65 2.32 -23.94
C GLU A 123 -5.43 2.72 -25.40
N ARG A 124 -5.06 3.97 -25.67
CA ARG A 124 -4.76 4.43 -27.05
C ARG A 124 -3.63 3.66 -27.72
N ILE A 125 -2.59 3.26 -26.98
CA ILE A 125 -1.50 2.44 -27.53
C ILE A 125 -2.00 1.03 -27.87
N LYS A 126 -2.90 0.47 -27.05
CA LYS A 126 -3.50 -0.84 -27.28
C LYS A 126 -4.43 -0.81 -28.49
N ASP A 127 -5.31 0.18 -28.58
CA ASP A 127 -6.22 0.37 -29.72
C ASP A 127 -5.46 0.56 -31.03
N GLN A 128 -4.35 1.31 -31.00
CA GLN A 128 -3.48 1.48 -32.17
C GLN A 128 -2.71 0.20 -32.56
N ALA A 129 -2.36 -0.64 -31.58
CA ALA A 129 -1.71 -1.92 -31.84
C ALA A 129 -2.70 -2.94 -32.43
N ASP A 130 -3.91 -2.97 -31.89
CA ASP A 130 -5.00 -3.84 -32.34
C ASP A 130 -5.44 -3.46 -33.77
N ALA A 131 -5.68 -2.17 -34.04
CA ALA A 131 -6.02 -1.69 -35.39
C ALA A 131 -4.91 -1.94 -36.44
N LYS A 132 -3.63 -1.82 -36.06
CA LYS A 132 -2.51 -2.17 -36.94
C LYS A 132 -2.41 -3.67 -37.19
N SER A 133 -2.81 -4.49 -36.23
CA SER A 133 -2.82 -5.95 -36.38
C SER A 133 -3.91 -6.40 -37.35
N GLU A 134 -5.11 -5.80 -37.28
CA GLU A 134 -6.24 -6.08 -38.18
C GLU A 134 -5.94 -5.65 -39.61
N ALA A 135 -5.41 -4.44 -39.82
CA ALA A 135 -5.04 -3.94 -41.14
C ALA A 135 -3.96 -4.82 -41.81
N LYS A 136 -3.02 -5.37 -41.02
CA LYS A 136 -1.98 -6.27 -41.53
C LYS A 136 -2.52 -7.65 -41.91
N ILE A 137 -3.56 -8.13 -41.21
CA ILE A 137 -4.24 -9.40 -41.53
C ILE A 137 -5.06 -9.27 -42.83
N GLU A 138 -5.67 -8.11 -43.05
CA GLU A 138 -6.44 -7.82 -44.27
C GLU A 138 -5.56 -7.69 -45.51
N ASP A 139 -4.41 -7.02 -45.40
CA ASP A 139 -3.41 -6.86 -46.48
C ASP A 139 -2.75 -8.21 -46.87
N THR A 140 -2.67 -9.16 -45.93
CA THR A 140 -2.13 -10.51 -46.20
C THR A 140 -3.16 -11.43 -46.90
N LYS A 141 -4.47 -11.12 -46.81
CA LYS A 141 -5.55 -11.93 -47.41
C LYS A 141 -5.87 -11.56 -48.86
N ASN A 142 -5.38 -10.42 -49.36
CA ASN A 142 -5.57 -10.01 -50.75
C ASN A 142 -4.27 -9.48 -51.38
N PRO A 143 -3.25 -10.34 -51.59
CA PRO A 143 -2.10 -9.96 -52.37
C PRO A 143 -2.54 -9.74 -53.83
N LYS A 144 -2.32 -8.53 -54.34
CA LYS A 144 -2.50 -8.21 -55.76
C LYS A 144 -1.66 -9.12 -56.67
#